data_AF-A0A5E8H8R1-F1
#
_entry.id   AF-A0A5E8H8R1-F1
#
_cell.length_a   1.000
_cell.length_b   1.000
_cell.length_c   1.000
_cell.angle_alpha   90.00
_cell.angle_beta   90.00
_cell.angle_gamma   90.00
#
_symmetry.space_group_name_H-M   'P 1'
#
loop_
_entity.id
_entity.type
_entity.pdbx_description
1 polymer ?
#
loop_
_entity_poly.entity_id
_entity_poly.type
_entity_poly.pdbx_seq_one_letter_code
_entity_poly.pdbx_strand_id
1 'polypeptide(L)'
;MDINDISKSNRSQIEKKYGKPTAISHDKSIKYDQIFYSINENDVYIEFEKNKPVWILIQNPKKAKFDSNPLIYFNLEAYKPDFSNYASKSWSNVPGFKEISVVSDQDGGLAQIVFNISRKFNN
;
A
#
# COMPACT_ATOMS: atom_id res chain seq x y z
N MET A 1 -9.80 -2.93 -3.95
CA MET A 1 -9.80 -1.98 -2.81
C MET A 1 -9.50 -0.61 -3.37
N ASP A 2 -10.07 0.47 -2.83
CA ASP A 2 -9.77 1.82 -3.33
C ASP A 2 -8.61 2.43 -2.55
N ILE A 3 -7.41 2.40 -3.12
CA ILE A 3 -6.21 2.90 -2.44
C ILE A 3 -6.16 4.43 -2.39
N ASN A 4 -6.78 5.10 -3.36
CA ASN A 4 -6.88 6.57 -3.39
C ASN A 4 -7.77 7.10 -2.26
N ASP A 5 -8.84 6.39 -1.96
CA ASP A 5 -9.72 6.67 -0.82
C ASP A 5 -8.99 6.44 0.51
N ILE A 6 -8.28 5.32 0.66
CA ILE A 6 -7.50 5.02 1.87
C ILE A 6 -6.40 6.05 2.09
N SER A 7 -5.63 6.41 1.05
CA SER A 7 -4.48 7.33 1.18
C SER A 7 -4.86 8.74 1.63
N LYS A 8 -6.11 9.15 1.43
CA LYS A 8 -6.65 10.46 1.80
C LYS A 8 -7.45 10.43 3.10
N SER A 9 -7.80 9.25 3.61
CA SER A 9 -8.63 9.05 4.78
C SER A 9 -7.81 9.00 6.06
N ASN A 10 -8.31 9.59 7.13
CA ASN A 10 -7.75 9.37 8.47
C ASN A 10 -8.17 8.01 9.03
N ARG A 11 -7.57 7.60 10.15
CA ARG A 11 -7.85 6.32 10.79
C ARG A 11 -9.34 6.07 11.05
N SER A 12 -10.04 7.05 11.62
CA SER A 12 -11.47 6.91 11.95
C SER A 12 -12.33 6.71 10.71
N GLN A 13 -12.00 7.39 9.60
CA GLN A 13 -12.70 7.23 8.32
C GLN A 13 -12.46 5.83 7.72
N ILE A 14 -11.22 5.34 7.78
CA ILE A 14 -10.87 3.98 7.35
C ILE A 14 -11.64 2.96 8.19
N GLU A 15 -11.61 3.09 9.51
CA GLU A 15 -12.29 2.16 10.43
C GLU A 15 -13.81 2.15 10.25
N LYS A 16 -14.42 3.30 9.96
CA LYS A 16 -15.86 3.40 9.67
C LYS A 16 -16.25 2.66 8.38
N LYS A 17 -15.37 2.69 7.37
CA LYS A 17 -15.66 2.12 6.04
C LYS A 17 -15.28 0.64 5.93
N TYR A 18 -14.13 0.26 6.48
CA TYR A 18 -13.52 -1.06 6.30
C TYR A 18 -13.49 -1.91 7.59
N GLY A 19 -13.92 -1.36 8.71
CA GLY A 19 -13.93 -2.04 10.00
C GLY A 19 -12.68 -1.75 10.85
N LYS A 20 -12.72 -2.23 12.09
CA LYS A 20 -11.64 -2.01 13.07
C LYS A 20 -10.34 -2.73 12.65
N PRO A 21 -9.17 -2.23 13.09
CA PRO A 21 -7.90 -2.90 12.83
C PRO A 21 -7.84 -4.29 13.48
N THR A 22 -7.12 -5.19 12.85
CA THR A 22 -6.83 -6.54 13.37
C THR A 22 -5.71 -6.50 14.42
N ALA A 23 -4.77 -5.57 14.29
CA ALA A 23 -3.72 -5.33 15.25
C ALA A 23 -3.21 -3.88 15.17
N ILE A 24 -2.61 -3.41 16.27
CA ILE A 24 -1.94 -2.11 16.35
C ILE A 24 -0.58 -2.35 16.98
N SER A 25 0.49 -2.03 16.26
CA SER A 25 1.86 -2.05 16.77
C SER A 25 2.25 -0.66 17.25
N HIS A 26 2.85 -0.61 18.44
CA HIS A 26 3.38 0.61 19.05
C HIS A 26 4.90 0.50 19.18
N ASP A 27 5.57 0.11 18.09
CA ASP A 27 7.02 0.11 18.05
C ASP A 27 7.53 1.56 18.17
N LYS A 28 7.98 1.90 19.38
CA LYS A 28 8.48 3.25 19.72
C LYS A 28 9.78 3.60 19.00
N SER A 29 10.46 2.64 18.37
CA SER A 29 11.63 2.91 17.53
C SER A 29 11.25 3.50 16.17
N ILE A 30 9.96 3.43 15.81
CA ILE A 30 9.43 3.92 14.54
C ILE A 30 8.57 5.15 14.84
N LYS A 31 8.81 6.23 14.10
CA LYS A 31 8.12 7.53 14.29
C LYS A 31 6.61 7.45 14.01
N TYR A 32 6.16 6.41 13.32
CA TYR A 32 4.83 6.29 12.75
C TYR A 32 4.01 5.23 13.50
N ASP A 33 2.72 5.50 13.70
CA ASP A 33 1.80 4.50 14.24
C ASP A 33 1.57 3.42 13.20
N GLN A 34 1.63 2.16 13.62
CA GLN A 34 1.56 1.01 12.73
C GLN A 34 0.25 0.26 12.95
N ILE A 35 -0.59 0.20 11.92
CA ILE A 35 -1.93 -0.37 12.05
C ILE A 35 -2.17 -1.41 10.97
N PHE A 36 -2.65 -2.57 11.39
CA PHE A 36 -2.96 -3.70 10.54
C PHE A 36 -4.48 -3.82 10.38
N TYR A 37 -4.92 -4.05 9.15
CA TYR A 37 -6.32 -4.25 8.79
C TYR A 37 -6.46 -5.49 7.91
N SER A 38 -7.66 -6.09 7.92
CA SER A 38 -8.08 -7.00 6.87
C SER A 38 -9.12 -6.29 6.00
N ILE A 39 -8.72 -5.86 4.79
CA ILE A 39 -9.59 -5.10 3.88
C ILE A 39 -9.83 -5.92 2.62
N ASN A 40 -11.08 -6.31 2.39
CA ASN A 40 -11.49 -7.12 1.24
C ASN A 40 -10.61 -8.37 1.08
N GLU A 41 -10.33 -9.08 2.19
CA GLU A 41 -9.48 -10.28 2.28
C GLU A 41 -7.98 -10.05 2.01
N ASN A 42 -7.51 -8.80 1.99
CA ASN A 42 -6.09 -8.47 1.92
C ASN A 42 -5.58 -8.06 3.30
N ASP A 43 -4.37 -8.50 3.64
CA ASP A 43 -3.65 -8.02 4.81
C ASP A 43 -3.01 -6.68 4.47
N VAL A 44 -3.56 -5.61 5.07
CA VAL A 44 -3.17 -4.23 4.79
C VAL A 44 -2.51 -3.64 6.02
N TYR A 45 -1.28 -3.20 5.85
CA TYR A 45 -0.51 -2.49 6.87
C TYR A 45 -0.42 -1.02 6.48
N ILE A 46 -0.75 -0.12 7.41
CA ILE A 46 -0.72 1.32 7.19
C ILE A 46 0.10 1.97 8.29
N GLU A 47 1.08 2.78 7.89
CA GLU A 47 1.78 3.69 8.78
C GLU A 47 1.11 5.07 8.78
N PHE A 48 0.91 5.63 9.97
CA PHE A 48 0.32 6.95 10.15
C PHE A 48 1.32 7.93 10.76
N GLU A 49 1.34 9.15 10.23
CA GLU A 49 1.94 10.32 10.87
C GLU A 49 0.83 11.30 11.23
N LYS A 50 0.67 11.65 12.53
CA LYS A 50 -0.37 12.58 13.00
C LYS A 50 -1.77 12.24 12.45
N ASN A 51 -2.14 10.96 12.51
CA ASN A 51 -3.44 10.44 12.03
C ASN A 51 -3.67 10.49 10.51
N LYS A 52 -2.62 10.71 9.71
CA LYS A 52 -2.68 10.63 8.24
C LYS A 52 -1.84 9.45 7.74
N PRO A 53 -2.35 8.62 6.81
CA PRO A 53 -1.55 7.59 6.16
C PRO A 53 -0.34 8.21 5.47
N VAL A 54 0.84 7.66 5.71
CA VAL A 54 2.08 8.06 5.01
C VAL A 54 2.65 6.93 4.18
N TRP A 55 2.26 5.70 4.48
CA TRP A 55 2.73 4.48 3.83
C TRP A 55 1.70 3.38 3.95
N ILE A 56 1.46 2.62 2.88
CA ILE A 56 0.55 1.48 2.87
C ILE A 56 1.28 0.30 2.24
N LEU A 57 1.28 -0.85 2.90
CA LEU A 57 1.76 -2.12 2.38
C LEU A 57 0.61 -3.11 2.33
N ILE A 58 0.57 -3.89 1.26
CA ILE A 58 -0.34 -5.02 1.12
C ILE A 58 0.51 -6.23 0.79
N GLN A 59 0.41 -7.27 1.63
CA GLN A 59 1.12 -8.53 1.43
C GLN A 59 0.20 -9.57 0.81
N ASN A 60 0.75 -10.34 -0.13
CA ASN A 60 0.10 -11.43 -0.87
C ASN A 60 -1.36 -11.12 -1.27
N PRO A 61 -1.64 -10.01 -1.97
CA PRO A 61 -3.00 -9.65 -2.36
C PRO A 61 -3.63 -10.73 -3.24
N LYS A 62 -4.60 -11.47 -2.70
CA LYS A 62 -5.17 -12.69 -3.29
C LYS A 62 -5.70 -12.55 -4.73
N LYS A 63 -6.18 -11.36 -5.10
CA LYS A 63 -6.83 -11.10 -6.40
C LYS A 63 -5.94 -10.33 -7.38
N ALA A 64 -4.80 -9.81 -6.93
CA ALA A 64 -3.90 -9.02 -7.76
C ALA A 64 -2.77 -9.89 -8.32
N LYS A 65 -2.32 -9.57 -9.53
CA LYS A 65 -1.26 -10.31 -10.23
C LYS A 65 -0.11 -9.38 -10.55
N PHE A 66 1.09 -9.94 -10.68
CA PHE A 66 2.25 -9.20 -11.19
C PHE A 66 2.21 -9.10 -12.72
N ASP A 67 1.10 -8.56 -13.26
CA ASP A 67 0.94 -8.33 -14.69
C ASP A 67 1.52 -6.98 -15.12
N SER A 68 1.27 -6.55 -16.36
CA SER A 68 1.81 -5.29 -16.88
C SER A 68 1.39 -4.06 -16.06
N ASN A 69 0.23 -4.06 -15.40
CA ASN A 69 -0.34 -2.94 -14.68
C ASN A 69 -1.10 -3.40 -13.40
N PRO A 70 -0.39 -3.83 -12.35
CA PRO A 70 -1.01 -4.32 -11.12
C PRO A 70 -1.82 -3.24 -10.37
N LEU A 71 -1.63 -1.96 -10.70
CA LEU A 71 -2.32 -0.83 -10.07
C LEU A 71 -3.84 -0.88 -10.26
N ILE A 72 -4.33 -1.49 -11.35
CA ILE A 72 -5.77 -1.58 -11.67
C ILE A 72 -6.55 -2.34 -10.59
N TYR A 73 -5.94 -3.32 -9.91
CA TYR A 73 -6.57 -4.08 -8.83
C TYR A 73 -6.83 -3.22 -7.57
N PHE A 74 -6.20 -2.04 -7.51
CA PHE A 74 -6.26 -1.08 -6.41
C PHE A 74 -7.02 0.20 -6.78
N ASN A 75 -7.85 0.16 -7.83
CA ASN A 75 -8.66 1.28 -8.31
C ASN A 75 -7.84 2.49 -8.77
N LEU A 76 -6.68 2.23 -9.38
CA LEU A 76 -5.86 3.24 -10.04
C LEU A 76 -5.91 3.05 -11.56
N GLU A 77 -5.58 4.09 -12.31
CA GLU A 77 -5.37 3.98 -13.75
C GLU A 77 -4.15 3.11 -14.07
N ALA A 78 -4.07 2.64 -15.32
CA ALA A 78 -2.88 1.97 -15.83
C ALA A 78 -1.78 2.99 -16.12
N TYR A 79 -0.72 2.97 -15.32
CA TYR A 79 0.46 3.82 -15.51
C TYR A 79 1.64 2.99 -16.00
N LYS A 80 2.46 3.55 -16.88
CA LYS A 80 3.74 2.94 -17.24
C LYS A 80 4.73 3.06 -16.08
N PRO A 81 5.38 1.98 -15.64
CA PRO A 81 6.38 2.05 -14.58
C PRO A 81 7.64 2.79 -15.05
N ASP A 82 8.27 3.51 -14.13
CA ASP A 82 9.57 4.15 -14.34
C ASP A 82 10.70 3.12 -14.33
N PHE A 83 10.51 2.04 -13.56
CA PHE A 83 11.40 0.88 -13.50
C PHE A 83 10.59 -0.41 -13.58
N SER A 84 11.06 -1.37 -14.38
CA SER A 84 10.45 -2.69 -14.50
C SER A 84 11.49 -3.75 -14.84
N ASN A 85 11.51 -4.83 -14.06
CA ASN A 85 12.20 -6.07 -14.39
C ASN A 85 11.26 -7.28 -14.17
N TYR A 86 11.81 -8.49 -14.15
CA TYR A 86 11.02 -9.72 -13.98
C TYR A 86 10.43 -9.88 -12.57
N ALA A 87 10.99 -9.22 -11.55
CA ALA A 87 10.64 -9.40 -10.15
C ALA A 87 10.02 -8.16 -9.49
N SER A 88 10.24 -6.96 -10.04
CA SER A 88 9.76 -5.72 -9.44
C SER A 88 9.41 -4.65 -10.47
N LYS A 89 8.49 -3.76 -10.07
CA LYS A 89 8.14 -2.54 -10.82
C LYS A 89 7.96 -1.39 -9.85
N SER A 90 8.24 -0.18 -10.29
CA SER A 90 7.95 1.03 -9.51
C SER A 90 7.47 2.19 -10.38
N TRP A 91 6.70 3.06 -9.74
CA TRP A 91 6.14 4.28 -10.31
C TRP A 91 6.36 5.44 -9.35
N SER A 92 6.78 6.58 -9.88
CA SER A 92 6.94 7.87 -9.18
C SER A 92 6.05 8.97 -9.76
N ASN A 93 5.28 8.63 -10.81
CA ASN A 93 4.41 9.54 -11.56
C ASN A 93 2.91 9.39 -11.25
N VAL A 94 2.53 8.54 -10.29
CA VAL A 94 1.12 8.30 -9.95
C VAL A 94 0.63 9.41 -9.00
N PRO A 95 -0.43 10.17 -9.37
CA PRO A 95 -0.92 11.27 -8.54
C PRO A 95 -1.29 10.85 -7.12
N GLY A 96 -0.84 11.62 -6.13
CA GLY A 96 -1.11 11.37 -4.71
C GLY A 96 -0.14 10.40 -4.04
N PHE A 97 0.81 9.82 -4.78
CA PHE A 97 1.84 8.94 -4.23
C PHE A 97 3.22 9.44 -4.62
N LYS A 98 4.15 9.41 -3.67
CA LYS A 98 5.57 9.69 -3.91
C LYS A 98 6.22 8.55 -4.69
N GLU A 99 5.88 7.32 -4.34
CA GLU A 99 6.32 6.12 -5.05
C GLU A 99 5.29 5.01 -4.82
N ILE A 100 5.07 4.18 -5.84
CA ILE A 100 4.44 2.88 -5.70
C ILE A 100 5.45 1.83 -6.14
N SER A 101 5.63 0.76 -5.37
CA SER A 101 6.50 -0.34 -5.74
C SER A 101 5.82 -1.69 -5.53
N VAL A 102 6.09 -2.62 -6.44
CA VAL A 102 5.54 -3.98 -6.43
C VAL A 102 6.65 -5.00 -6.56
N VAL A 103 6.46 -6.16 -5.97
CA VAL A 103 7.38 -7.30 -6.10
C VAL A 103 6.58 -8.57 -6.38
N SER A 104 7.07 -9.42 -7.26
CA SER A 104 6.46 -10.71 -7.59
C SER A 104 6.85 -11.79 -6.57
N ASP A 105 6.04 -12.83 -6.46
CA ASP A 105 6.43 -14.09 -5.82
C ASP A 105 7.15 -15.01 -6.81
N GLN A 106 7.53 -16.21 -6.36
CA GLN A 106 8.21 -17.23 -7.18
C GLN A 106 7.30 -17.83 -8.26
N ASP A 107 5.98 -17.73 -8.10
CA ASP A 107 4.96 -18.27 -9.01
C ASP A 107 4.46 -17.21 -10.02
N GLY A 108 5.03 -15.99 -9.99
CA GLY A 108 4.62 -14.87 -10.85
C GLY A 108 3.37 -14.13 -10.36
N GLY A 109 2.88 -14.43 -9.15
CA GLY A 109 1.87 -13.65 -8.44
C GLY A 109 2.45 -12.36 -7.85
N LEU A 110 1.57 -11.51 -7.32
CA LEU A 110 1.98 -10.28 -6.64
C LEU A 110 2.26 -10.59 -5.17
N ALA A 111 3.54 -10.64 -4.77
CA ALA A 111 3.94 -10.89 -3.38
C ALA A 111 3.65 -9.70 -2.48
N GLN A 112 3.94 -8.49 -2.96
CA GLN A 112 3.69 -7.27 -2.20
C GLN A 112 3.48 -6.08 -3.12
N ILE A 113 2.71 -5.11 -2.61
CA ILE A 113 2.63 -3.76 -3.15
C ILE A 113 2.72 -2.74 -2.03
N VAL A 114 3.49 -1.70 -2.28
CA VAL A 114 3.74 -0.59 -1.37
C VAL A 114 3.30 0.71 -2.04
N PHE A 115 2.52 1.50 -1.33
CA PHE A 115 2.13 2.85 -1.69
C PHE A 115 2.77 3.83 -0.71
N ASN A 116 3.86 4.46 -1.13
CA ASN A 116 4.49 5.54 -0.37
C ASN A 116 3.80 6.86 -0.68
N ILE A 117 3.10 7.41 0.31
CA ILE A 117 2.39 8.69 0.19
C ILE A 117 3.35 9.83 0.53
N SER A 118 4.01 9.74 1.69
CA SER A 118 4.94 10.77 2.16
C SER A 118 5.98 10.26 3.16
N ARG A 119 6.12 8.95 3.34
CA ARG A 119 7.10 8.36 4.26
C ARG A 119 8.51 8.79 3.85
N LYS A 120 9.23 9.36 4.81
CA LYS A 120 10.65 9.69 4.67
C LYS A 120 11.47 8.52 5.20
N PHE A 121 12.41 8.06 4.38
CA PHE A 121 13.46 7.15 4.79
C PHE A 121 14.67 8.02 5.13
N ASN A 122 15.17 7.94 6.37
CA ASN A 122 16.43 8.59 6.70
C ASN A 122 17.54 7.72 6.10
N ASN A 123 18.37 8.32 5.24
CA ASN A 123 19.65 7.74 4.83
C ASN A 123 20.68 7.88 5.94
#